data_AF-A0A1E5Q1S5-F1
#
_entry.id   AF-A0A1E5Q1S5-F1
#
_cell.length_a   1.000
_cell.length_b   1.000
_cell.length_c   1.000
_cell.angle_alpha   90.00
_cell.angle_beta   90.00
_cell.angle_gamma   90.00
#
_symmetry.space_group_name_H-M   'P 1'
#
loop_
_entity.id
_entity.type
_entity.pdbx_description
1 polymer ?
#
loop_
_entity_poly.entity_id
_entity_poly.type
_entity_poly.pdbx_seq_one_letter_code
_entity_poly.pdbx_strand_id
1 'polypeptide(L)'
;MSPWWVRTRTYVGDDAAAVAVEVRGTRSPDPVIPGRAGRLGDVLYGSMTCEGRPATLTMTVPYRYRSVLGPRLDELFKAYAADAATRRGCTGPVLPAAQ
;
A
#
# COMPACT_ATOMS: atom_id res chain seq x y z
N MET A 1 22.29 9.52 7.16
CA MET A 1 21.91 9.36 5.74
C MET A 1 20.42 9.00 5.69
N SER A 2 19.63 9.58 4.78
CA SER A 2 18.25 9.11 4.60
C SER A 2 18.26 7.76 3.89
N PRO A 3 17.55 6.75 4.39
CA PRO A 3 17.62 5.42 3.83
C PRO A 3 16.84 5.39 2.50
N TRP A 4 17.47 4.91 1.43
CA TRP A 4 16.88 4.77 0.09
C TRP A 4 16.33 3.36 -0.06
N TRP A 5 15.03 3.20 0.17
CA TRP A 5 14.35 1.91 0.03
C TRP A 5 12.88 2.14 -0.28
N VAL A 6 12.25 1.11 -0.85
CA VAL A 6 10.81 0.97 -0.95
C VAL A 6 10.46 -0.40 -0.41
N ARG A 7 9.39 -0.51 0.38
CA ARG A 7 8.91 -1.79 0.90
C ARG A 7 7.47 -1.99 0.50
N THR A 8 7.21 -3.09 -0.20
CA THR A 8 5.88 -3.54 -0.58
C THR A 8 5.45 -4.71 0.29
N ARG A 9 4.20 -4.74 0.76
CA ARG A 9 3.64 -5.87 1.50
C ARG A 9 2.18 -6.10 1.13
N THR A 10 1.82 -7.38 0.98
CA THR A 10 0.43 -7.82 0.81
C THR A 10 0.04 -8.59 2.07
N TYR A 11 -1.01 -8.13 2.73
CA TYR A 11 -1.63 -8.78 3.87
C TYR A 11 -2.95 -9.40 3.42
N VAL A 12 -3.31 -10.60 3.89
CA VAL A 12 -4.48 -11.35 3.40
C VAL A 12 -5.28 -11.90 4.58
N GLY A 13 -6.60 -11.94 4.47
CA GLY A 13 -7.49 -12.45 5.51
C GLY A 13 -7.47 -11.53 6.73
N ASP A 14 -7.36 -12.12 7.92
CA ASP A 14 -7.40 -11.38 9.20
C ASP A 14 -6.26 -10.36 9.30
N ASP A 15 -5.09 -10.68 8.74
CA ASP A 15 -3.95 -9.76 8.67
C ASP A 15 -4.29 -8.49 7.86
N ALA A 16 -5.15 -8.60 6.84
CA ALA A 16 -5.56 -7.46 6.03
C ALA A 16 -6.41 -6.46 6.83
N ALA A 17 -7.22 -6.95 7.77
CA ALA A 17 -8.05 -6.14 8.66
C ALA A 17 -7.26 -5.52 9.83
N ALA A 18 -6.12 -6.10 10.18
CA ALA A 18 -5.26 -5.64 11.28
C ALA A 18 -4.19 -4.62 10.85
N VAL A 19 -4.11 -4.26 9.55
CA VAL A 19 -3.09 -3.33 9.07
C VAL A 19 -3.32 -1.94 9.64
N ALA A 20 -2.30 -1.42 10.34
CA ALA A 20 -2.21 -0.03 10.73
C ALA A 20 -0.82 0.52 10.41
N VAL A 21 -0.75 1.82 10.13
CA VAL A 21 0.49 2.49 9.72
C VAL A 21 0.85 3.60 10.69
N GLU A 22 2.12 3.68 11.05
CA GLU A 22 2.62 4.79 11.83
C GLU A 22 2.74 6.03 10.94
N VAL A 23 2.02 7.09 11.30
CA VAL A 23 2.09 8.38 10.62
C VAL A 23 2.78 9.37 11.54
N ARG A 24 3.80 10.07 11.02
CA ARG A 24 4.54 11.04 11.82
C ARG A 24 3.59 12.14 12.32
N GLY A 25 3.54 12.32 13.64
CA GLY A 25 2.70 13.32 14.29
C GLY A 25 1.35 12.81 14.78
N THR A 26 1.02 11.53 14.56
CA THR A 26 -0.15 10.90 15.19
C THR A 26 0.24 10.21 16.50
N ARG A 27 -0.72 10.12 17.45
CA ARG A 27 -0.50 9.49 18.76
C ARG A 27 -0.61 7.96 18.71
N SER A 28 -1.32 7.44 17.70
CA SER A 28 -1.56 6.02 17.49
C SER A 28 -1.42 5.68 15.99
N PRO A 29 -1.11 4.43 15.63
CA PRO A 29 -1.12 3.98 14.24
C PRO A 29 -2.49 4.19 13.59
N ASP A 30 -2.50 4.73 12.38
CA ASP A 30 -3.73 4.93 11.60
C ASP A 30 -4.14 3.62 10.93
N PRO A 31 -5.39 3.16 11.10
CA PRO A 31 -5.85 1.93 10.49
C PRO A 31 -5.96 2.07 8.97
N VAL A 32 -5.51 1.05 8.25
CA VAL A 32 -5.77 0.91 6.81
C VAL A 32 -7.07 0.15 6.64
N ILE A 33 -8.10 0.85 6.16
CA ILE A 33 -9.45 0.29 6.02
C ILE A 33 -9.50 -0.63 4.78
N PRO A 34 -9.81 -1.94 4.94
CA PRO A 34 -9.99 -2.84 3.80
C PRO A 34 -11.09 -2.34 2.84
N GLY A 35 -10.88 -2.53 1.55
CA GLY A 35 -11.77 -2.03 0.50
C GLY A 35 -11.57 -0.55 0.15
N ARG A 36 -10.65 0.15 0.83
CA ARG A 36 -10.24 1.51 0.47
C ARG A 36 -8.83 1.53 -0.11
N ALA A 37 -8.48 2.68 -0.68
CA ALA A 37 -7.15 2.98 -1.14
C ALA A 37 -6.84 4.45 -0.88
N GLY A 38 -5.55 4.76 -0.80
CA GLY A 38 -5.10 6.14 -0.60
C GLY A 38 -3.69 6.22 -0.07
N ARG A 39 -3.44 7.28 0.70
CA ARG A 39 -2.15 7.56 1.30
C ARG A 39 -2.31 7.91 2.77
N LEU A 40 -1.42 7.35 3.59
CA LEU A 40 -1.27 7.68 5.01
C LEU A 40 0.22 7.89 5.29
N GLY A 41 0.61 9.14 5.51
CA GLY A 41 2.03 9.53 5.63
C GLY A 41 2.88 9.09 4.44
N ASP A 42 3.89 8.28 4.71
CA ASP A 42 4.84 7.73 3.73
C ASP A 42 4.35 6.40 3.10
N VAL A 43 3.11 5.97 3.38
CA VAL A 43 2.54 4.72 2.89
C VAL A 43 1.44 4.98 1.85
N LEU A 44 1.61 4.44 0.66
CA LEU A 44 0.50 4.20 -0.28
C LEU A 44 -0.15 2.87 0.07
N TYR A 45 -1.48 2.83 0.05
CA TYR A 45 -2.22 1.60 0.31
C TYR A 45 -3.36 1.39 -0.69
N GLY A 46 -3.72 0.13 -0.87
CA GLY A 46 -4.83 -0.30 -1.70
C GLY A 46 -5.40 -1.61 -1.20
N SER A 47 -6.46 -2.06 -1.85
CA SER A 47 -7.17 -3.28 -1.47
C SER A 47 -7.40 -4.19 -2.68
N MET A 48 -7.50 -5.49 -2.44
CA MET A 48 -7.85 -6.52 -3.43
C MET A 48 -8.61 -7.65 -2.72
N THR A 49 -9.10 -8.63 -3.49
CA THR A 49 -9.57 -9.92 -2.98
C THR A 49 -8.65 -11.02 -3.50
N CYS A 50 -8.02 -11.80 -2.63
CA CYS A 50 -7.15 -12.92 -2.99
C CYS A 50 -7.80 -14.22 -2.55
N GLU A 51 -8.09 -15.13 -3.49
CA GLU A 51 -8.74 -16.43 -3.18
C GLU A 51 -10.02 -16.28 -2.34
N GLY A 52 -10.84 -15.27 -2.63
CA GLY A 52 -12.07 -14.97 -1.88
C GLY A 52 -11.86 -14.28 -0.52
N ARG A 53 -10.62 -14.00 -0.12
CA ARG A 53 -10.29 -13.32 1.14
C ARG A 53 -9.88 -11.85 0.91
N PRO A 54 -10.24 -10.93 1.83
CA PRO A 54 -9.75 -9.56 1.75
C PRO A 54 -8.22 -9.49 1.74
N ALA A 55 -7.68 -8.56 0.96
CA ALA A 55 -6.25 -8.30 0.93
C ALA A 55 -5.96 -6.80 0.93
N THR A 56 -4.96 -6.41 1.71
CA THR A 56 -4.46 -5.04 1.84
C THR A 56 -3.05 -4.97 1.29
N LEU A 57 -2.81 -4.07 0.34
CA LEU A 57 -1.49 -3.79 -0.22
C LEU A 57 -0.95 -2.52 0.43
N THR A 58 0.32 -2.52 0.81
CA THR A 58 1.01 -1.32 1.26
C THR A 58 2.34 -1.16 0.54
N MET A 59 2.70 0.09 0.25
CA MET A 59 4.01 0.49 -0.22
C MET A 59 4.52 1.66 0.61
N THR A 60 5.52 1.40 1.45
CA THR A 60 6.18 2.43 2.24
C THR A 60 7.33 3.04 1.46
N VAL A 61 7.34 4.36 1.36
CA VAL A 61 8.33 5.14 0.61
C VAL A 61 8.82 6.30 1.50
N PRO A 62 10.08 6.30 1.96
CA PRO A 62 10.63 7.38 2.76
C PRO A 62 10.50 8.75 2.07
N TYR A 63 10.16 9.79 2.83
CA TYR A 63 9.95 11.16 2.35
C TYR A 63 10.92 11.65 1.26
N ARG A 64 12.23 11.48 1.44
CA ARG A 64 13.23 11.95 0.44
C ARG A 64 13.19 11.16 -0.86
N TYR A 65 12.84 9.89 -0.81
CA TYR A 65 12.72 9.10 -2.04
C TYR A 65 11.43 9.47 -2.79
N ARG A 66 10.36 9.75 -2.04
CA ARG A 66 9.11 10.27 -2.59
C ARG A 66 9.31 11.56 -3.38
N SER A 67 10.08 12.52 -2.86
CA SER A 67 10.32 13.79 -3.56
C SER A 67 11.07 13.61 -4.90
N VAL A 68 11.79 12.50 -5.08
CA VAL A 68 12.51 12.21 -6.33
C VAL A 68 11.63 11.48 -7.34
N LEU A 69 10.84 10.50 -6.89
CA LEU A 69 10.07 9.65 -7.79
C LEU A 69 8.73 10.27 -8.23
N GLY A 70 8.12 11.11 -7.38
CA GLY A 70 6.90 11.84 -7.73
C GLY A 70 5.79 10.91 -8.29
N PRO A 71 5.18 11.24 -9.45
CA PRO A 71 4.12 10.44 -10.07
C PRO A 71 4.50 8.99 -10.42
N ARG A 72 5.80 8.69 -10.55
CA ARG A 72 6.26 7.32 -10.84
C ARG A 72 5.96 6.34 -9.69
N LEU A 73 5.69 6.85 -8.49
CA LEU A 73 5.26 6.01 -7.37
C LEU A 73 3.88 5.39 -7.61
N ASP A 74 2.97 6.11 -8.23
CA ASP A 74 1.62 5.58 -8.48
C ASP A 74 1.69 4.47 -9.52
N GLU A 75 2.50 4.64 -10.56
CA GLU A 75 2.76 3.60 -11.55
C GLU A 75 3.50 2.39 -10.96
N LEU A 76 4.48 2.62 -10.08
CA LEU A 76 5.14 1.54 -9.36
C LEU A 76 4.16 0.77 -8.47
N PHE A 77 3.24 1.47 -7.79
CA PHE A 77 2.24 0.84 -6.95
C PHE A 77 1.24 0.01 -7.76
N LYS A 78 0.78 0.53 -8.91
CA LYS A 78 -0.06 -0.22 -9.86
C LYS A 78 0.66 -1.47 -10.38
N ALA A 79 1.92 -1.35 -10.75
CA ALA A 79 2.72 -2.49 -11.22
C ALA A 79 2.87 -3.56 -10.11
N TYR A 80 3.13 -3.12 -8.88
CA TYR A 80 3.17 -4.02 -7.73
C TYR A 80 1.81 -4.72 -7.49
N ALA A 81 0.70 -4.00 -7.56
CA ALA A 81 -0.63 -4.58 -7.42
C ALA A 81 -0.92 -5.63 -8.51
N ALA A 82 -0.53 -5.36 -9.77
CA ALA A 82 -0.68 -6.31 -10.87
C ALA A 82 0.18 -7.57 -10.69
N ASP A 83 1.43 -7.43 -10.24
CA ASP A 83 2.30 -8.58 -9.90
C ASP A 83 1.71 -9.40 -8.75
N ALA A 84 1.24 -8.73 -7.68
CA ALA A 84 0.61 -9.39 -6.55
C ALA A 84 -0.66 -10.15 -6.95
N ALA A 85 -1.49 -9.56 -7.81
CA ALA A 85 -2.69 -10.18 -8.35
C ALA A 85 -2.36 -11.44 -9.16
N THR A 86 -1.36 -11.35 -10.05
CA THR A 86 -0.94 -12.47 -10.89
C THR A 86 -0.40 -13.63 -10.05
N ARG A 87 0.47 -13.35 -9.08
CA ARG A 87 1.12 -14.40 -8.26
C ARG A 87 0.21 -15.07 -7.25
N ARG A 88 -0.84 -14.38 -6.77
CA ARG A 88 -1.70 -14.83 -5.66
C ARG A 88 -3.16 -15.02 -6.06
N GLY A 89 -3.47 -14.96 -7.36
CA GLY A 89 -4.84 -15.09 -7.87
C GLY A 89 -5.78 -14.04 -7.29
N CYS A 90 -5.31 -12.80 -7.13
CA CYS A 90 -6.14 -11.72 -6.61
C CYS A 90 -6.87 -10.96 -7.70
N THR A 91 -8.04 -10.42 -7.35
CA THR A 91 -8.93 -9.69 -8.25
C THR A 91 -9.48 -8.43 -7.59
N GLY A 92 -10.12 -7.58 -8.40
CA GLY A 92 -10.82 -6.38 -7.92
C GLY A 92 -9.93 -5.35 -7.21
N PRO A 93 -8.83 -4.88 -7.83
CA PRO A 93 -7.96 -3.90 -7.20
C PRO A 93 -8.66 -2.56 -7.00
N VAL A 94 -8.63 -2.07 -5.77
CA VAL A 94 -8.94 -0.69 -5.38
C VAL A 94 -7.60 -0.01 -5.12
N LEU A 95 -7.22 0.92 -6.00
CA LEU A 95 -5.94 1.61 -5.96
C LEU A 95 -6.14 3.12 -5.75
N PRO A 96 -5.14 3.84 -5.21
CA PRO A 96 -5.20 5.28 -5.10
C PRO A 96 -5.42 5.92 -6.48
N ALA A 97 -6.19 7.00 -6.53
CA ALA A 97 -6.19 7.88 -7.70
C ALA A 97 -4.76 8.43 -7.90
N ALA A 98 -4.41 8.69 -9.16
CA ALA A 98 -3.15 9.36 -9.47
C ALA A 98 -3.11 10.73 -8.77
N GLN A 99 -1.97 11.06 -8.16
CA GLN A 99 -1.75 12.28 -7.37
C GLN A 99 -1.04 13.36 -8.17
#